data_AF-A0AAE1FGZ4-F1
#
_entry.id   AF-A0AAE1FGZ4-F1
#
_cell.length_a   1.000
_cell.length_b   1.000
_cell.length_c   1.000
_cell.angle_alpha   90.00
_cell.angle_beta   90.00
_cell.angle_gamma   90.00
#
_symmetry.space_group_name_H-M   'P 1'
#
loop_
_entity.id
_entity.type
_entity.pdbx_description
1 polymer ?
#
loop_
_entity_poly.entity_id
_entity_poly.type
_entity_poly.pdbx_seq_one_letter_code
_entity_poly.pdbx_strand_id
1 'polypeptide(L)'
;MEVNYDSIFSRFKKKWQDINKDDNSPFSNLSPNLYEKLDDLITPWKLHLAQHQPREDYRKLLELAIRSLNGPLPNFRLRRPGALHQAHWMAKVIYALKILLLANHFKLTAHELSGLKRFNFFALELYVSAWFTAPVPSSAPTNDLQLLQGLAKYRTTMTRSQRPTSVSLAATFGT
;
A
#
# COMPACT_ATOMS: atom_id res chain seq x y z
N MET A 1 -5.65 -16.53 12.36
CA MET A 1 -4.30 -16.95 11.93
C MET A 1 -3.61 -15.76 11.28
N GLU A 2 -2.38 -15.48 11.64
CA GLU A 2 -1.59 -14.39 11.07
C GLU A 2 -1.10 -14.77 9.65
N VAL A 3 -1.00 -13.80 8.74
CA VAL A 3 -0.54 -14.05 7.37
C VAL A 3 0.98 -14.23 7.38
N ASN A 4 1.48 -15.39 6.92
CA ASN A 4 2.91 -15.64 6.81
C ASN A 4 3.48 -14.98 5.55
N TYR A 5 3.87 -13.71 5.68
CA TYR A 5 4.42 -12.91 4.57
C TYR A 5 5.74 -13.48 4.02
N ASP A 6 6.61 -14.03 4.86
CA ASP A 6 7.91 -14.55 4.42
C ASP A 6 7.74 -15.73 3.45
N SER A 7 6.77 -16.61 3.71
CA SER A 7 6.40 -17.71 2.80
C SER A 7 5.88 -17.19 1.46
N ILE A 8 4.99 -16.20 1.48
CA ILE A 8 4.43 -15.57 0.26
C ILE A 8 5.56 -14.93 -0.56
N PHE A 9 6.45 -14.17 0.08
CA PHE A 9 7.54 -13.47 -0.58
C PHE A 9 8.56 -14.44 -1.18
N SER A 10 8.88 -15.53 -0.47
CA SER A 10 9.74 -16.59 -0.99
C SER A 10 9.14 -17.27 -2.23
N ARG A 11 7.84 -17.63 -2.19
CA ARG A 11 7.11 -18.20 -3.34
C ARG A 11 7.11 -17.25 -4.53
N PHE A 12 6.84 -15.96 -4.29
CA PHE A 12 6.83 -14.94 -5.34
C PHE A 12 8.21 -14.78 -6.00
N LYS A 13 9.28 -14.74 -5.20
CA LYS A 13 10.66 -14.65 -5.70
C LYS A 13 11.01 -15.84 -6.60
N LYS A 14 10.60 -17.05 -6.22
CA LYS A 14 10.80 -18.27 -7.04
C LYS A 14 10.03 -18.22 -8.35
N LYS A 15 8.80 -17.70 -8.34
CA LYS A 15 7.94 -17.58 -9.52
C LYS A 15 8.22 -16.36 -10.41
N TRP A 16 9.18 -15.52 -10.05
CA TRP A 16 9.45 -14.27 -10.75
C TRP A 16 9.73 -14.44 -12.25
N GLN A 17 10.43 -15.50 -12.67
CA GLN A 17 10.74 -15.73 -14.07
C GLN A 17 9.49 -16.03 -14.90
N ASP A 18 8.55 -16.79 -14.33
CA ASP A 18 7.34 -17.30 -15.00
C ASP A 18 6.22 -16.24 -15.15
N ILE A 19 6.23 -15.17 -14.37
CA ILE A 19 5.14 -14.17 -14.33
C ILE A 19 5.23 -13.21 -15.52
N ASN A 20 4.12 -12.90 -16.19
CA ASN A 20 4.08 -11.77 -17.11
C ASN A 20 4.10 -10.45 -16.32
N LYS A 21 5.12 -9.61 -16.53
CA LYS A 21 5.31 -8.38 -15.76
C LYS A 21 4.60 -7.18 -16.38
N ASP A 22 4.29 -7.25 -17.67
CA ASP A 22 3.63 -6.16 -18.41
C ASP A 22 2.13 -6.14 -18.13
N ASP A 23 1.54 -7.31 -17.84
CA ASP A 23 0.19 -7.44 -17.32
C ASP A 23 0.13 -7.23 -15.80
N ASN A 24 0.49 -6.01 -15.40
CA ASN A 24 0.30 -5.51 -14.04
C ASN A 24 -0.95 -4.63 -13.98
N SER A 25 -1.78 -4.84 -12.96
CA SER A 25 -3.04 -4.11 -12.77
C SER A 25 -2.96 -3.19 -11.54
N PRO A 26 -3.42 -1.93 -11.63
CA PRO A 26 -3.60 -1.11 -10.44
C PRO A 26 -4.58 -1.78 -9.46
N PHE A 27 -4.55 -1.35 -8.20
CA PHE A 27 -5.36 -1.98 -7.17
C PHE A 27 -6.84 -1.67 -7.39
N SER A 28 -7.65 -2.74 -7.37
CA SER A 28 -9.10 -2.66 -7.41
C SER A 28 -9.70 -2.60 -6.00
N ASN A 29 -10.91 -2.03 -5.91
CA ASN A 29 -11.68 -1.91 -4.67
C ASN A 29 -10.91 -1.16 -3.56
N LEU A 30 -10.36 0.02 -3.92
CA LEU A 30 -9.79 0.94 -2.92
C LEU A 30 -10.87 1.30 -1.89
N SER A 31 -10.46 1.53 -0.64
CA SER A 31 -11.39 2.06 0.36
C SER A 31 -11.85 3.47 -0.06
N PRO A 32 -13.08 3.89 0.26
CA PRO A 32 -13.57 5.24 -0.09
C PRO A 32 -12.63 6.35 0.37
N ASN A 33 -12.12 6.23 1.60
CA ASN A 33 -11.17 7.19 2.17
C ASN A 33 -9.80 7.21 1.47
N LEU A 34 -9.34 6.10 0.89
CA LEU A 34 -8.12 6.11 0.08
C LEU A 34 -8.40 6.71 -1.32
N TYR A 35 -9.58 6.45 -1.87
CA TYR A 35 -10.01 6.98 -3.16
C TYR A 35 -10.15 8.51 -3.12
N GLU A 36 -10.72 9.06 -2.05
CA GLU A 36 -10.87 10.51 -1.85
C GLU A 36 -9.52 11.25 -1.72
N LYS A 37 -8.46 10.55 -1.28
CA LYS A 37 -7.12 11.11 -1.06
C LYS A 37 -6.15 10.86 -2.22
N LEU A 38 -6.61 10.33 -3.35
CA LEU A 38 -5.72 9.90 -4.43
C LEU A 38 -4.79 11.02 -4.89
N ASP A 39 -5.33 12.20 -5.18
CA ASP A 39 -4.54 13.32 -5.68
C ASP A 39 -3.60 13.90 -4.61
N ASP A 40 -4.07 13.96 -3.36
CA ASP A 40 -3.30 14.41 -2.20
C ASP A 40 -2.11 13.50 -1.90
N LEU A 41 -2.20 12.21 -2.26
CA LEU A 41 -1.12 11.24 -2.13
C LEU A 41 -0.21 11.26 -3.37
N ILE A 42 -0.76 11.16 -4.57
CA ILE A 42 0.01 10.99 -5.82
C ILE A 42 0.81 12.24 -6.16
N THR A 43 0.25 13.44 -5.96
CA THR A 43 0.89 14.71 -6.31
C THR A 43 2.25 14.90 -5.61
N PRO A 44 2.33 14.82 -4.26
CA PRO A 44 3.63 14.94 -3.59
C PRO A 44 4.58 13.78 -3.94
N TRP A 45 4.06 12.56 -4.15
CA TRP A 45 4.92 11.43 -4.54
C TRP A 45 5.57 11.64 -5.90
N LYS A 46 4.85 12.22 -6.87
CA LYS A 46 5.42 12.59 -8.17
C LYS A 46 6.47 13.69 -8.04
N LEU A 47 6.22 14.69 -7.20
CA LEU A 47 7.20 15.75 -6.94
C LEU A 47 8.49 15.18 -6.35
N HIS A 48 8.38 14.28 -5.37
CA HIS A 48 9.54 13.57 -4.82
C HIS A 48 10.22 12.68 -5.87
N LEU A 49 9.46 11.97 -6.70
CA LEU A 49 10.03 11.10 -7.74
C LEU A 49 10.84 11.89 -8.79
N ALA A 50 10.47 13.15 -9.06
CA ALA A 50 11.21 14.03 -9.95
C ALA A 50 12.53 14.55 -9.34
N GLN A 51 12.68 14.49 -8.02
CA GLN A 51 13.90 14.87 -7.32
C GLN A 51 14.91 13.72 -7.32
N HIS A 52 16.18 14.05 -7.03
CA HIS A 52 17.21 13.03 -6.81
C HIS A 52 16.85 12.16 -5.60
N GLN A 53 16.81 10.84 -5.82
CA GLN A 53 16.58 9.86 -4.76
C GLN A 53 17.92 9.28 -4.30
N PRO A 54 18.24 9.32 -3.00
CA PRO A 54 19.53 8.87 -2.48
C PRO A 54 19.72 7.35 -2.60
N ARG A 55 18.63 6.59 -2.81
CA ARG A 55 18.64 5.13 -2.98
C ARG A 55 17.63 4.70 -4.03
N GLU A 56 17.98 3.68 -4.82
CA GLU A 56 17.09 3.12 -5.83
C GLU A 56 15.82 2.51 -5.24
N ASP A 57 15.87 1.94 -4.03
CA ASP A 57 14.69 1.38 -3.36
C ASP A 57 13.64 2.45 -3.05
N TYR A 58 14.07 3.68 -2.78
CA TYR A 58 13.19 4.81 -2.49
C TYR A 58 12.44 5.22 -3.75
N ARG A 59 13.18 5.40 -4.84
CA ARG A 59 12.58 5.60 -6.17
C ARG A 59 11.59 4.48 -6.50
N LYS A 60 11.97 3.22 -6.24
CA LYS A 60 11.11 2.07 -6.55
C LYS A 60 9.83 2.05 -5.71
N LEU A 61 9.89 2.46 -4.45
CA LEU A 61 8.71 2.57 -3.59
C LEU A 61 7.72 3.60 -4.17
N LEU A 62 8.18 4.78 -4.58
CA LEU A 62 7.33 5.82 -5.19
C LEU A 62 6.71 5.35 -6.51
N GLU A 63 7.51 4.77 -7.41
CA GLU A 63 7.01 4.22 -8.67
C GLU A 63 5.93 3.15 -8.45
N LEU A 64 6.13 2.25 -7.47
CA LEU A 64 5.13 1.23 -7.16
C LEU A 64 3.88 1.84 -6.53
N ALA A 65 4.03 2.78 -5.60
CA ALA A 65 2.90 3.41 -4.92
C ALA A 65 1.99 4.17 -5.90
N ILE A 66 2.59 5.00 -6.76
CA ILE A 66 1.87 5.73 -7.80
C ILE A 66 1.20 4.75 -8.78
N ARG A 67 1.92 3.70 -9.24
CA ARG A 67 1.35 2.70 -10.16
C ARG A 67 0.16 1.96 -9.54
N SER A 68 0.27 1.59 -8.27
CA SER A 68 -0.78 0.88 -7.51
C SER A 68 -2.07 1.66 -7.41
N LEU A 69 -2.00 2.99 -7.34
CA LEU A 69 -3.16 3.89 -7.31
C LEU A 69 -3.60 4.38 -8.69
N ASN A 70 -3.13 3.74 -9.76
CA ASN A 70 -3.39 4.13 -11.15
C ASN A 70 -2.90 5.55 -11.51
N GLY A 71 -1.88 6.05 -10.81
CA GLY A 71 -1.27 7.33 -11.12
C GLY A 71 -0.41 7.28 -12.39
N PRO A 72 -0.30 8.40 -13.15
CA PRO A 72 0.49 8.44 -14.38
C PRO A 72 1.99 8.24 -14.10
N LEU A 73 2.59 7.26 -14.76
CA LEU A 73 4.03 6.96 -14.71
C LEU A 73 4.57 6.59 -16.10
N PRO A 74 5.37 7.46 -16.74
CA PRO A 74 6.00 7.11 -18.00
C PRO A 74 7.04 5.99 -17.78
N ASN A 75 7.09 5.03 -18.70
CA ASN A 75 8.11 3.97 -18.74
C ASN A 75 8.19 3.09 -17.48
N PHE A 76 7.08 2.90 -16.74
CA PHE A 76 7.06 2.02 -15.57
C PHE A 76 7.41 0.58 -15.96
N ARG A 77 8.43 0.02 -15.30
CA ARG A 77 8.82 -1.39 -15.45
C ARG A 77 9.04 -2.04 -14.09
N LEU A 78 8.50 -3.26 -13.95
CA LEU A 78 8.69 -4.08 -12.76
C LEU A 78 10.06 -4.77 -12.80
N ARG A 79 10.95 -4.37 -11.90
CA ARG A 79 12.26 -5.02 -11.69
C ARG A 79 12.14 -6.20 -10.72
N ARG A 80 13.08 -7.14 -10.84
CA ARG A 80 13.20 -8.29 -9.93
C ARG A 80 13.16 -7.84 -8.45
N PRO A 81 12.43 -8.55 -7.58
CA PRO A 81 12.48 -8.30 -6.15
C PRO A 81 13.90 -8.48 -5.61
N GLY A 82 14.37 -7.50 -4.83
CA GLY A 82 15.70 -7.50 -4.23
C GLY A 82 15.83 -8.51 -3.08
N ALA A 83 16.95 -8.46 -2.37
CA ALA A 83 17.12 -9.24 -1.15
C ALA A 83 16.09 -8.80 -0.09
N LEU A 84 15.44 -9.78 0.54
CA LEU A 84 14.54 -9.54 1.66
C LEU A 84 15.32 -9.83 2.95
N HIS A 85 15.86 -8.79 3.57
CA HIS A 85 16.43 -8.89 4.92
C HIS A 85 15.32 -8.59 5.93
N GLN A 86 15.24 -9.38 7.01
CA GLN A 86 14.12 -9.33 7.96
C GLN A 86 13.88 -7.95 8.59
N ALA A 87 14.94 -7.13 8.72
CA ALA A 87 14.90 -5.80 9.33
C ALA A 87 14.41 -4.67 8.39
N HIS A 88 14.24 -4.93 7.09
CA HIS A 88 13.93 -3.86 6.13
C HIS A 88 12.42 -3.78 5.85
N TRP A 89 11.72 -2.97 6.64
CA TRP A 89 10.28 -2.77 6.52
C TRP A 89 9.87 -2.28 5.11
N MET A 90 10.65 -1.38 4.50
CA MET A 90 10.46 -0.95 3.11
C MET A 90 10.48 -2.11 2.11
N ALA A 91 11.41 -3.06 2.27
CA ALA A 91 11.51 -4.20 1.36
C ALA A 91 10.22 -5.03 1.41
N LYS A 92 9.63 -5.21 2.60
CA LYS A 92 8.33 -5.88 2.75
C LYS A 92 7.21 -5.15 2.01
N VAL A 93 7.17 -3.82 2.09
CA VAL A 93 6.21 -3.00 1.32
C VAL A 93 6.41 -3.14 -0.18
N ILE A 94 7.64 -3.02 -0.66
CA ILE A 94 7.96 -3.17 -2.09
C ILE A 94 7.54 -4.55 -2.60
N TYR A 95 7.80 -5.62 -1.83
CA TYR A 95 7.35 -6.97 -2.18
C TYR A 95 5.82 -7.06 -2.22
N ALA A 96 5.14 -6.57 -1.18
CA ALA A 96 3.69 -6.64 -1.09
C ALA A 96 3.00 -5.86 -2.22
N LEU A 97 3.50 -4.67 -2.56
CA LEU A 97 2.96 -3.87 -3.67
C LEU A 97 3.12 -4.61 -5.00
N LYS A 98 4.31 -5.16 -5.28
CA LYS A 98 4.56 -5.94 -6.49
C LYS A 98 3.65 -7.16 -6.61
N ILE A 99 3.46 -7.90 -5.52
CA ILE A 99 2.62 -9.09 -5.51
C ILE A 99 1.18 -8.73 -5.85
N LEU A 100 0.65 -7.66 -5.24
CA LEU A 100 -0.73 -7.27 -5.48
C LEU A 100 -0.94 -6.68 -6.89
N LEU A 101 0.06 -5.98 -7.44
CA LEU A 101 0.05 -5.53 -8.85
C LEU A 101 0.02 -6.71 -9.84
N LEU A 102 0.59 -7.84 -9.45
CA LEU A 102 0.72 -9.06 -10.26
C LEU A 102 -0.19 -10.19 -9.76
N ALA A 103 -1.25 -9.85 -9.01
CA ALA A 103 -2.11 -10.85 -8.37
C ALA A 103 -2.78 -11.79 -9.40
N ASN A 104 -3.03 -11.32 -10.62
CA ASN A 104 -3.59 -12.14 -11.70
C ASN A 104 -2.63 -13.27 -12.14
N HIS A 105 -1.32 -13.08 -11.97
CA HIS A 105 -0.27 -14.04 -12.35
C HIS A 105 0.32 -14.81 -11.17
N PHE A 106 -0.13 -14.53 -9.95
CA PHE A 106 0.41 -15.13 -8.74
C PHE A 106 -0.72 -15.71 -7.88
N LYS A 107 -0.75 -17.05 -7.77
CA LYS A 107 -1.77 -17.77 -7.00
C LYS A 107 -1.68 -17.40 -5.51
N LEU A 108 -2.65 -16.63 -5.05
CA LEU A 108 -2.87 -16.26 -3.65
C LEU A 108 -4.16 -16.94 -3.16
N THR A 109 -4.15 -17.42 -1.92
CA THR A 109 -5.40 -17.78 -1.23
C THR A 109 -6.21 -16.52 -0.91
N ALA A 110 -7.52 -16.67 -0.69
CA ALA A 110 -8.37 -15.55 -0.28
C ALA A 110 -7.86 -14.85 1.00
N HIS A 111 -7.31 -15.63 1.94
CA HIS A 111 -6.72 -15.12 3.17
C HIS A 111 -5.45 -14.30 2.91
N GLU A 112 -4.53 -14.81 2.09
CA GLU A 112 -3.30 -14.10 1.72
C GLU A 112 -3.61 -12.80 0.96
N LEU A 113 -4.55 -12.86 0.01
CA LEU A 113 -4.97 -11.70 -0.77
C LEU A 113 -5.57 -10.61 0.13
N SER A 114 -6.46 -10.97 1.05
CA SER A 114 -7.07 -10.04 2.00
C SER A 114 -6.02 -9.38 2.90
N GLY A 115 -5.07 -10.17 3.41
CA GLY A 115 -3.94 -9.67 4.20
C GLY A 115 -3.05 -8.69 3.43
N LEU A 116 -2.67 -9.06 2.20
CA LEU A 116 -1.87 -8.21 1.32
C LEU A 116 -2.58 -6.92 0.95
N LYS A 117 -3.90 -6.95 0.69
CA LYS A 117 -4.70 -5.73 0.46
C LYS A 117 -4.66 -4.82 1.67
N ARG A 118 -4.95 -5.36 2.87
CA ARG A 118 -4.91 -4.58 4.11
C ARG A 118 -3.53 -3.96 4.36
N PHE A 119 -2.46 -4.74 4.19
CA PHE A 119 -1.09 -4.27 4.39
C PHE A 119 -0.69 -3.20 3.36
N ASN A 120 -1.01 -3.41 2.08
CA ASN A 120 -0.70 -2.44 1.04
C ASN A 120 -1.50 -1.13 1.16
N PHE A 121 -2.79 -1.20 1.51
CA PHE A 121 -3.59 0.01 1.73
C PHE A 121 -3.08 0.83 2.91
N PHE A 122 -2.67 0.17 4.00
CA PHE A 122 -1.96 0.83 5.10
C PHE A 122 -0.68 1.52 4.61
N ALA A 123 0.13 0.80 3.83
CA ALA A 123 1.39 1.33 3.34
C ALA A 123 1.19 2.56 2.44
N LEU A 124 0.22 2.51 1.52
CA LEU A 124 -0.11 3.61 0.62
C LEU A 124 -0.70 4.81 1.35
N GLU A 125 -1.58 4.60 2.33
CA GLU A 125 -2.24 5.70 3.03
C GLU A 125 -1.33 6.43 4.02
N LEU A 126 -0.42 5.71 4.69
CA LEU A 126 0.35 6.27 5.79
C LEU A 126 1.87 6.19 5.56
N TYR A 127 2.37 5.00 5.28
CA TYR A 127 3.82 4.78 5.32
C TYR A 127 4.58 5.54 4.23
N VAL A 128 4.12 5.47 2.98
CA VAL A 128 4.86 6.05 1.86
C VAL A 128 5.11 7.53 2.13
N SER A 129 4.07 8.30 2.46
CA SER A 129 4.20 9.72 2.77
C SER A 129 5.09 9.98 3.99
N ALA A 130 4.91 9.24 5.09
CA ALA A 130 5.74 9.40 6.28
C ALA A 130 7.23 9.10 6.03
N TRP A 131 7.53 8.17 5.12
CA TRP A 131 8.90 7.82 4.79
C TRP A 131 9.63 8.93 4.02
N PHE A 132 8.97 9.56 3.04
CA PHE A 132 9.62 10.56 2.19
C PHE A 132 9.74 11.95 2.84
N THR A 133 8.98 12.20 3.91
CA THR A 133 9.11 13.42 4.72
C THR A 133 10.12 13.31 5.86
N ALA A 134 10.49 12.08 6.27
CA ALA A 134 11.43 11.81 7.36
C ALA A 134 12.83 12.48 7.25
N PRO A 135 13.43 12.66 6.06
CA PRO A 135 14.79 13.22 5.96
C PRO A 135 14.95 14.69 6.34
N VAL A 136 13.86 15.42 6.64
CA VAL A 136 13.89 16.86 6.98
C VAL A 136 13.83 17.02 8.51
N PRO A 137 14.97 17.21 9.21
CA PRO A 137 15.03 17.09 10.67
C PRO A 137 14.21 18.16 11.39
N SER A 138 14.18 19.38 10.83
CA SER A 138 13.39 20.50 11.37
C SER A 138 11.88 20.23 11.34
N SER A 139 11.42 19.32 10.48
CA SER A 139 10.02 18.92 10.38
C SER A 139 9.69 17.63 11.13
N ALA A 140 10.69 16.96 11.72
CA ALA A 140 10.51 15.66 12.37
C ALA A 140 9.39 15.66 13.44
N PRO A 141 9.32 16.63 14.38
CA PRO A 141 8.25 16.63 15.38
C PRO A 141 6.85 16.72 14.76
N THR A 142 6.70 17.54 13.71
CA THR A 142 5.44 17.70 12.99
C THR A 142 5.08 16.44 12.22
N ASN A 143 6.04 15.83 11.52
CA ASN A 143 5.83 14.60 10.75
C ASN A 143 5.46 13.43 11.66
N ASP A 144 6.13 13.29 12.80
CA ASP A 144 5.83 12.26 13.79
C ASP A 144 4.42 12.44 14.37
N LEU A 145 4.04 13.68 14.73
CA LEU A 145 2.70 13.97 15.21
C LEU A 145 1.63 13.67 14.15
N GLN A 146 1.87 14.06 12.90
CA GLN A 146 0.97 13.78 11.78
C GLN A 146 0.83 12.27 11.53
N LEU A 147 1.92 11.50 11.62
CA LEU A 147 1.89 10.04 11.51
C LEU A 147 1.06 9.42 12.65
N LEU A 148 1.25 9.86 13.90
CA LEU A 148 0.47 9.37 15.04
C LEU A 148 -1.02 9.69 14.89
N GLN A 149 -1.36 10.90 14.45
CA GLN A 149 -2.74 11.26 14.13
C GLN A 149 -3.31 10.41 13.00
N GLY A 150 -2.52 10.16 11.95
CA GLY A 150 -2.86 9.27 10.85
C GLY A 150 -3.15 7.85 11.31
N LEU A 151 -2.31 7.29 12.18
CA LEU A 151 -2.49 5.97 12.78
C LEU A 151 -3.79 5.88 13.62
N ALA A 152 -4.08 6.91 14.42
CA ALA A 152 -5.32 6.97 15.22
C ALA A 152 -6.57 7.02 14.33
N LYS A 153 -6.54 7.85 13.27
CA LYS A 153 -7.61 7.93 12.27
C LYS A 153 -7.80 6.60 11.53
N TYR A 154 -6.71 5.99 11.07
CA TYR A 154 -6.72 4.72 10.34
C TYR A 154 -7.28 3.57 11.19
N ARG A 155 -6.94 3.52 12.48
CA ARG A 155 -7.52 2.55 13.42
C ARG A 155 -9.03 2.71 13.54
N THR A 156 -9.51 3.95 13.59
CA THR A 156 -10.95 4.27 13.70
C THR A 156 -11.70 3.90 12.43
N THR A 157 -11.15 4.19 11.25
CA THR A 157 -11.78 3.84 9.96
C THR A 157 -11.82 2.33 9.74
N MET A 158 -10.75 1.62 10.07
CA MET A 158 -10.72 0.15 9.99
C MET A 158 -11.73 -0.51 10.94
N THR A 159 -11.86 -0.03 12.18
CA THR A 159 -12.82 -0.59 13.14
C THR A 159 -14.27 -0.28 12.76
N ARG A 160 -14.55 0.89 12.18
CA ARG A 160 -15.90 1.25 11.68
C ARG A 160 -16.31 0.42 10.46
N SER A 161 -15.39 0.11 9.55
CA SER A 161 -15.66 -0.75 8.38
C SER A 161 -15.97 -2.21 8.76
N GLN A 162 -15.70 -2.65 9.99
CA GLN A 162 -15.97 -4.02 10.47
C GLN A 162 -17.25 -4.15 11.30
N ARG A 163 -17.93 -3.05 11.66
CA ARG A 163 -19.25 -3.16 12.29
C ARG A 163 -20.28 -3.43 11.18
N PRO A 164 -21.07 -4.53 11.25
CA PRO A 164 -22.24 -4.63 10.38
C PRO A 164 -23.12 -3.43 10.68
N THR A 165 -23.55 -2.74 9.63
CA THR A 165 -24.53 -1.66 9.71
C THR A 165 -25.79 -2.27 10.34
N SER A 166 -26.00 -2.06 11.63
CA SER A 166 -27.23 -2.49 12.28
C SER A 166 -28.36 -1.75 11.59
N VAL A 167 -29.22 -2.53 10.94
CA VAL A 167 -30.49 -2.09 10.36
C VAL A 167 -31.19 -1.21 11.37
N SER A 168 -31.45 0.04 11.00
CA SER A 168 -32.38 0.90 11.72
C SER A 168 -33.75 0.24 11.60
N LEU A 169 -34.22 -0.42 12.66
CA LEU A 169 -35.65 -0.64 12.85
C LEU A 169 -36.26 0.74 13.11
N ALA A 170 -36.68 1.41 12.03
CA ALA A 170 -37.68 2.46 12.14
C ALA A 170 -38.96 1.78 12.61
N ALA A 171 -39.39 2.18 13.81
CA ALA A 171 -40.59 1.70 14.45
C ALA A 171 -41.83 2.02 13.60
N THR A 172 -42.48 0.98 13.09
CA THR A 172 -43.87 1.07 12.66
C THR A 172 -44.74 0.87 13.90
N PHE A 173 -45.04 1.94 14.63
CA PHE A 173 -46.19 1.96 15.52
C PHE A 173 -47.42 2.31 14.69
N GLY A 174 -48.16 1.29 14.27
CA GLY A 174 -49.53 1.44 13.80
C GLY A 174 -50.47 1.16 14.97
N THR A 175 -51.23 2.18 15.36
CA THR A 175 -52.50 2.04 16.09
C THR A 175 -53.64 2.09 15.08
#